data_AF-A0A7T0KLC6-F1
#
_entry.id   AF-A0A7T0KLC6-F1
#
_cell.length_a   1.000
_cell.length_b   1.000
_cell.length_c   1.000
_cell.angle_alpha   90.00
_cell.angle_beta   90.00
_cell.angle_gamma   90.00
#
_symmetry.space_group_name_H-M   'P 1'
#
loop_
_entity.id
_entity.type
_entity.pdbx_description
1 polymer ?
#
loop_
_entity_poly.entity_id
_entity_poly.type
_entity_poly.pdbx_seq_one_letter_code
_entity_poly.pdbx_strand_id
1 'polypeptide(L)'
;MVPAALCFGLAVFLAMQRSVWALVPALLALALAIGLEVTRRRRPVRAALKQPVRPDPPFSWRLVALYLAAYALVLAVPKGNVLVSAVVGCVATAATLAAGWTSRPR
;
A
#
# COMPACT_ATOMS: atom_id res chain seq x y z
N MET A 1 6.94 -4.58 2.02
CA MET A 1 5.63 -4.68 1.33
C MET A 1 4.62 -5.42 2.19
N VAL A 2 4.94 -6.62 2.69
CA VAL A 2 4.09 -7.35 3.64
C VAL A 2 3.58 -6.50 4.82
N PRO A 3 4.42 -5.76 5.58
CA PRO A 3 3.93 -4.95 6.69
C PRO A 3 2.99 -3.81 6.24
N ALA A 4 3.29 -3.14 5.11
CA ALA A 4 2.41 -2.10 4.57
C ALA A 4 1.03 -2.66 4.15
N ALA A 5 1.01 -3.84 3.52
CA ALA A 5 -0.22 -4.50 3.09
C ALA A 5 -1.08 -4.94 4.29
N LEU A 6 -0.46 -5.51 5.33
CA LEU A 6 -1.17 -5.89 6.57
C LEU A 6 -1.78 -4.69 7.28
N CYS A 7 -1.01 -3.59 7.40
CA CYS A 7 -1.51 -2.34 7.98
C CYS A 7 -2.67 -1.77 7.16
N PHE A 8 -2.62 -1.86 5.83
CA PHE A 8 -3.70 -1.42 4.97
C PHE A 8 -4.97 -2.26 5.12
N GLY A 9 -4.84 -3.59 5.13
CA GLY A 9 -5.98 -4.49 5.37
C GLY A 9 -6.64 -4.26 6.73
N LEU A 10 -5.82 -4.05 7.77
CA LEU A 10 -6.31 -3.69 9.10
C LEU A 10 -7.06 -2.36 9.10
N ALA A 11 -6.54 -1.36 8.37
CA ALA A 11 -7.19 -0.07 8.22
C ALA A 11 -8.56 -0.18 7.54
N VAL A 12 -8.66 -0.98 6.48
CA VAL A 12 -9.91 -1.27 5.76
C VAL A 12 -10.93 -1.96 6.68
N PHE A 13 -10.49 -2.96 7.45
CA PHE A 13 -11.35 -3.63 8.43
C PHE A 13 -11.92 -2.64 9.46
N LEU A 14 -11.06 -1.83 10.08
CA LEU A 14 -11.45 -0.84 11.07
C LEU A 14 -12.35 0.26 10.48
N ALA A 15 -12.10 0.67 9.23
CA ALA A 15 -12.90 1.66 8.53
C ALA A 15 -14.34 1.16 8.29
N MET A 16 -14.51 -0.10 7.87
CA MET A 16 -15.85 -0.71 7.73
C MET A 16 -16.59 -0.85 9.05
N GLN A 17 -15.88 -0.94 10.18
CA GLN A 17 -16.48 -0.92 11.51
C GLN A 17 -16.79 0.49 12.02
N ARG A 18 -16.47 1.55 11.25
CA ARG A 18 -16.52 2.96 11.65
C ARG A 18 -15.72 3.25 12.92
N SER A 19 -14.61 2.54 13.10
CA SER A 19 -13.68 2.83 14.20
C SER A 19 -12.92 4.12 13.90
N VAL A 20 -12.89 5.04 14.87
CA VAL A 20 -12.11 6.29 14.80
C VAL A 20 -10.61 5.98 14.58
N TRP A 21 -10.16 4.82 15.05
CA TRP A 21 -8.77 4.37 14.95
C TRP A 21 -8.39 3.85 13.56
N ALA A 22 -9.32 3.74 12.61
CA ALA A 22 -9.04 3.24 11.26
C ALA A 22 -8.00 4.07 10.50
N LEU A 23 -7.86 5.35 10.86
CA LEU A 23 -6.97 6.29 10.19
C LEU A 23 -5.50 6.06 10.54
N VAL A 24 -5.20 5.59 11.75
CA VAL A 24 -3.84 5.31 12.24
C VAL A 24 -3.12 4.24 11.39
N PRO A 25 -3.67 3.03 11.19
CA PRO A 25 -3.03 2.01 10.36
C PRO A 25 -3.05 2.38 8.87
N ALA A 26 -3.99 3.20 8.41
CA ALA A 26 -4.00 3.71 7.02
C ALA A 26 -2.78 4.62 6.76
N LEU A 27 -2.53 5.57 7.67
CA LEU A 27 -1.35 6.45 7.59
C LEU A 27 -0.05 5.65 7.73
N LEU A 28 -0.01 4.66 8.64
CA LEU A 28 1.15 3.80 8.81
C LEU A 28 1.45 2.98 7.53
N ALA A 29 0.41 2.43 6.89
CA ALA A 29 0.54 1.70 5.63
C ALA A 29 1.10 2.60 4.52
N LEU A 30 0.60 3.83 4.43
CA LEU A 30 1.07 4.82 3.47
C LEU A 30 2.54 5.19 3.72
N ALA A 31 2.91 5.49 4.97
CA ALA A 31 4.28 5.81 5.34
C ALA A 31 5.25 4.66 5.02
N LEU A 32 4.85 3.41 5.30
CA LEU A 32 5.63 2.22 4.96
C LEU A 32 5.76 2.03 3.44
N ALA A 33 4.70 2.27 2.67
CA ALA A 33 4.73 2.17 1.22
C ALA A 33 5.67 3.22 0.60
N ILE A 34 5.60 4.47 1.07
CA ILE A 34 6.51 5.55 0.65
C ILE A 34 7.95 5.23 1.07
N GLY A 35 8.18 4.79 2.31
CA GLY A 35 9.51 4.43 2.80
C GLY A 35 10.15 3.29 2.00
N LEU A 36 9.37 2.29 1.58
CA LEU A 36 9.82 1.21 0.70
C LEU A 36 10.20 1.73 -0.69
N GLU A 37 9.42 2.65 -1.25
CA GLU A 37 9.69 3.26 -2.55
C GLU A 37 10.99 4.09 -2.52
N VAL A 38 11.20 4.88 -1.45
CA VAL A 38 12.42 5.66 -1.24
C VAL A 38 13.64 4.75 -1.06
N THR A 39 13.50 3.69 -0.25
CA THR A 39 14.60 2.73 -0.02
C THR A 39 14.98 1.96 -1.29
N ARG A 40 14.01 1.62 -2.15
CA ARG A 40 14.28 1.00 -3.45
C ARG A 40 15.10 1.90 -4.37
N ARG A 41 14.82 3.20 -4.38
CA ARG A 41 15.57 4.20 -5.16
C ARG A 41 16.98 4.41 -4.66
N ARG A 42 17.18 4.43 -3.34
CA ARG A 42 18.49 4.66 -2.72
C ARG A 42 19.40 3.44 -2.69
N ARG A 43 18.98 2.28 -3.22
CA ARG A 43 19.84 1.10 -3.26
C ARG A 43 20.98 1.36 -4.24
N PRO A 44 22.25 1.40 -3.79
CA PRO A 44 23.37 1.68 -4.67
C PRO A 44 23.43 0.58 -5.73
N VAL A 45 23.23 0.96 -6.99
CA VAL A 45 23.52 0.10 -8.14
C VAL A 45 25.01 -0.22 -8.05
N ARG A 46 25.37 -1.50 -7.95
CA ARG A 46 26.79 -1.92 -7.94
C ARG A 46 27.45 -1.32 -9.17
N ALA A 47 28.36 -0.37 -8.95
CA ALA A 47 29.02 0.45 -9.97
C ALA A 47 30.05 -0.33 -10.82
N ALA A 48 29.77 -1.59 -11.18
CA ALA A 48 30.70 -2.47 -11.87
C ALA A 48 30.36 -2.72 -13.35
N LEU A 49 29.24 -2.20 -13.86
CA LEU A 49 28.92 -2.25 -15.28
C LEU A 49 28.70 -0.83 -15.78
N LYS A 50 29.40 -0.45 -16.86
CA LYS A 50 29.19 0.78 -17.62
C LYS A 50 27.80 0.75 -18.28
N GLN A 51 26.75 0.80 -17.47
CA GLN A 51 25.39 0.97 -17.94
C GLN A 51 25.16 2.46 -18.18
N PRO A 52 24.59 2.86 -19.32
CA PRO A 52 24.13 4.23 -19.50
C PRO A 52 23.20 4.56 -18.34
N VAL A 53 23.47 5.67 -17.66
CA VAL A 53 22.72 6.13 -16.48
C VAL A 53 21.28 6.34 -16.92
N ARG A 54 20.44 5.34 -16.68
CA ARG A 54 19.01 5.44 -16.96
C ARG A 54 18.44 6.40 -15.92
N PRO A 55 17.76 7.49 -16.33
CA PRO A 55 17.17 8.41 -15.37
C PRO A 55 16.21 7.64 -14.45
N ASP A 56 16.32 7.89 -13.15
CA ASP A 56 15.44 7.25 -12.17
C ASP A 56 13.98 7.51 -12.56
N PRO A 57 13.12 6.47 -12.63
CA PRO A 57 11.72 6.67 -12.96
C PRO A 57 11.09 7.63 -11.94
N PRO A 58 10.25 8.60 -12.35
CA PRO A 58 9.66 9.58 -11.42
C PRO A 58 8.84 8.89 -10.32
N PHE A 59 8.70 9.55 -9.17
CA PHE A 59 7.86 9.04 -8.07
C PHE A 59 6.42 8.85 -8.57
N SER A 60 5.94 7.61 -8.57
CA SER A 60 4.59 7.32 -9.05
C SER A 60 3.56 7.64 -7.95
N TRP A 61 2.98 8.84 -8.04
CA TRP A 61 1.87 9.28 -7.19
C TRP A 61 0.63 8.36 -7.30
N ARG A 62 0.56 7.54 -8.36
CA ARG A 62 -0.47 6.52 -8.57
C ARG A 62 -0.62 5.58 -7.38
N LEU A 63 0.48 5.17 -6.74
CA LEU A 63 0.45 4.29 -5.57
C LEU A 63 -0.23 4.97 -4.37
N VAL A 64 0.08 6.24 -4.14
CA VAL A 64 -0.53 7.05 -3.08
C VAL A 64 -2.01 7.28 -3.36
N ALA A 65 -2.33 7.66 -4.61
CA ALA A 65 -3.71 7.87 -5.04
C ALA A 65 -4.57 6.60 -4.93
N LEU A 66 -4.01 5.42 -5.24
CA LEU A 66 -4.70 4.14 -5.10
C LEU A 66 -5.07 3.85 -3.64
N TYR A 67 -4.13 4.03 -2.72
CA TYR A 67 -4.38 3.80 -1.29
C TYR A 67 -5.44 4.77 -0.73
N LEU A 68 -5.36 6.05 -1.11
CA LEU A 68 -6.36 7.06 -0.73
C LEU A 68 -7.74 6.77 -1.31
N ALA A 69 -7.83 6.46 -2.61
CA ALA A 69 -9.09 6.15 -3.27
C ALA A 69 -9.73 4.88 -2.68
N ALA A 70 -8.95 3.84 -2.42
CA ALA A 70 -9.44 2.61 -1.80
C ALA A 70 -9.94 2.86 -0.38
N TYR A 71 -9.24 3.68 0.42
CA TYR A 71 -9.71 4.05 1.77
C TYR A 71 -10.99 4.90 1.73
N ALA A 72 -11.07 5.88 0.83
CA ALA A 72 -12.26 6.72 0.65
C ALA A 72 -13.48 5.90 0.20
N LEU A 73 -13.29 4.93 -0.70
CA LEU A 73 -14.34 4.04 -1.15
C LEU A 73 -14.93 3.22 0.01
N VAL A 74 -14.08 2.75 0.92
CA VAL A 74 -14.50 1.96 2.09
C VAL A 74 -15.33 2.80 3.07
N LEU A 75 -15.06 4.10 3.20
CA LEU A 75 -15.87 5.01 4.02
C LEU A 75 -17.28 5.24 3.47
N ALA A 76 -17.47 5.10 2.15
CA ALA A 76 -18.78 5.21 1.52
C ALA A 76 -19.66 3.98 1.75
N VAL A 77 -19.08 2.85 2.19
CA VAL A 77 -19.82 1.62 2.45
C VAL A 77 -20.51 1.70 3.82
N PRO A 78 -21.80 1.33 3.95
CA PRO A 78 -22.46 1.24 5.24
C PRO A 78 -21.76 0.25 6.17
N LYS A 79 -21.97 0.40 7.47
CA LYS A 79 -21.31 -0.43 8.50
C LYS A 79 -21.54 -1.92 8.19
N GLY A 80 -20.45 -2.62 7.92
CA GLY A 80 -20.48 -4.05 7.59
C GLY A 80 -20.52 -4.93 8.83
N ASN A 81 -21.05 -6.14 8.68
CA ASN A 81 -20.87 -7.21 9.69
C ASN A 81 -19.38 -7.57 9.80
N VAL A 82 -18.92 -7.93 11.00
CA VAL A 82 -17.51 -8.25 11.31
C VAL A 82 -16.91 -9.25 10.31
N LEU A 83 -17.70 -10.26 9.92
CA LEU A 83 -17.26 -11.29 8.97
C LEU A 83 -16.99 -10.72 7.57
N VAL A 84 -17.88 -9.84 7.09
CA VAL A 84 -17.73 -9.15 5.80
C VAL A 84 -16.51 -8.21 5.85
N SER A 85 -16.38 -7.45 6.92
CA SER A 85 -15.24 -6.55 7.13
C SER A 85 -13.90 -7.29 7.13
N ALA A 86 -13.85 -8.47 7.75
CA ALA A 86 -12.65 -9.30 7.79
C ALA A 86 -12.28 -9.83 6.39
N VAL A 87 -13.27 -10.32 5.63
CA VAL A 87 -13.05 -10.77 4.25
C VAL A 87 -12.54 -9.62 3.38
N VAL A 88 -13.16 -8.45 3.46
CA VAL A 88 -12.74 -7.27 2.68
C VAL A 88 -11.33 -6.80 3.06
N GLY A 89 -10.98 -6.80 4.35
CA GLY A 89 -9.62 -6.50 4.80
C GLY A 89 -8.58 -7.50 4.29
N CYS A 90 -8.89 -8.79 4.29
CA CYS A 90 -8.03 -9.83 3.71
C CYS A 90 -7.86 -9.66 2.20
N VAL A 91 -8.94 -9.37 1.47
CA VAL A 91 -8.89 -9.10 0.03
C VAL A 91 -8.04 -7.86 -0.26
N ALA A 92 -8.19 -6.79 0.50
CA ALA A 92 -7.38 -5.57 0.36
C ALA A 92 -5.88 -5.85 0.59
N THR A 93 -5.55 -6.68 1.59
CA THR A 93 -4.18 -7.13 1.87
C THR A 93 -3.60 -7.95 0.71
N ALA A 94 -4.38 -8.91 0.20
CA ALA A 94 -3.96 -9.76 -0.92
C ALA A 94 -3.74 -8.92 -2.19
N ALA A 95 -4.64 -7.97 -2.47
CA ALA A 95 -4.53 -7.06 -3.61
C ALA A 95 -3.28 -6.16 -3.51
N THR A 96 -2.99 -5.59 -2.34
CA THR A 96 -1.79 -4.76 -2.15
C THR A 96 -0.50 -5.57 -2.24
N LEU A 97 -0.49 -6.82 -1.77
CA LEU A 97 0.62 -7.75 -1.98
C LEU A 97 0.81 -8.04 -3.47
N ALA A 98 -0.25 -8.42 -4.18
CA ALA A 98 -0.20 -8.73 -5.61
C ALA A 98 0.29 -7.53 -6.45
N ALA A 99 -0.18 -6.32 -6.15
CA ALA A 99 0.30 -5.08 -6.76
C ALA A 99 1.80 -4.82 -6.47
N GLY A 100 2.25 -5.11 -5.25
CA GLY A 100 3.66 -5.00 -4.88
C GLY A 100 4.58 -6.05 -5.52
N TRP A 101 4.03 -7.19 -5.93
CA TRP A 101 4.74 -8.26 -6.65
C TRP A 101 4.86 -7.98 -8.14
N THR A 102 3.77 -7.56 -8.78
CA THR A 102 3.73 -7.22 -10.22
C THR A 102 4.60 -6.00 -10.57
N SER A 103 4.88 -5.14 -9.59
CA SER A 103 5.76 -3.98 -9.73
C SER A 103 7.26 -4.28 -9.49
N ARG A 104 7.67 -5.54 -9.30
CA ARG A 104 9.09 -5.91 -9.29
C ARG A 104 9.60 -6.07 -10.72
N PRO A 105 10.63 -5.33 -11.16
CA PRO A 105 11.28 -5.62 -12.45
C PRO A 105 11.87 -7.03 -12.40
N ARG A 106 11.60 -7.81 -13.46
CA ARG A 106 12.28 -9.09 -13.72
C ARG A 106 13.72 -8.84 -14.13
#